data_AF-A0A1N7NZD1-F1
#
_entry.id   AF-A0A1N7NZD1-F1
#
_cell.length_a   1.000
_cell.length_b   1.000
_cell.length_c   1.000
_cell.angle_alpha   90.00
_cell.angle_beta   90.00
_cell.angle_gamma   90.00
#
_symmetry.space_group_name_H-M   'P 1'
#
loop_
_entity.id
_entity.type
_entity.pdbx_description
1 polymer ?
#
loop_
_entity_poly.entity_id
_entity_poly.type
_entity_poly.pdbx_seq_one_letter_code
_entity_poly.pdbx_strand_id
1 'polypeptide(L)'
;MNKHRETALFKKSQEIYDILKIITDLIPEDNKPLQFTKLHMLENIYTIQAKIVGAESVNLWDLKMENAAIIRKCGRELMVLYHSLQMHGFEEANYYKIVREEIEEFRVLFRDWVLTFNSKHFIVDEWGLFNPPGISQDYVQRDDELNFLDEEDDDEF
;
A
#
# COMPACT_ATOMS: atom_id res chain seq x y z
N MET A 1 -8.57 -2.17 20.05
CA MET A 1 -8.24 -3.27 19.09
C MET A 1 -8.09 -2.66 17.71
N ASN A 2 -6.97 -2.84 16.99
CA ASN A 2 -6.65 -2.09 15.75
C ASN A 2 -7.68 -2.33 14.61
N LYS A 3 -8.74 -1.52 14.57
CA LYS A 3 -9.89 -1.57 13.63
C LYS A 3 -9.46 -1.67 12.16
N HIS A 4 -8.35 -1.03 11.80
CA HIS A 4 -7.81 -1.01 10.44
C HIS A 4 -7.36 -2.39 9.93
N ARG A 5 -6.97 -3.31 10.83
CA ARG A 5 -6.59 -4.69 10.46
C ARG A 5 -7.78 -5.56 10.08
N GLU A 6 -8.99 -5.12 10.40
CA GLU A 6 -10.23 -5.83 10.05
C GLU A 6 -10.77 -5.46 8.67
N THR A 7 -10.21 -4.43 8.02
CA THR A 7 -10.64 -3.99 6.69
C THR A 7 -10.38 -5.08 5.64
N ALA A 8 -11.26 -5.16 4.64
CA ALA A 8 -11.11 -6.11 3.54
C ALA A 8 -9.77 -5.92 2.81
N LEU A 9 -9.33 -4.67 2.64
CA LEU A 9 -8.06 -4.34 2.00
C LEU A 9 -6.86 -4.90 2.79
N PHE A 10 -6.82 -4.69 4.10
CA PHE A 10 -5.74 -5.20 4.93
C PHE A 10 -5.72 -6.73 4.95
N LYS A 11 -6.89 -7.37 5.12
CA LYS A 11 -7.03 -8.83 5.06
C LYS A 11 -6.51 -9.40 3.74
N LYS A 12 -6.83 -8.76 2.62
CA LYS A 12 -6.31 -9.18 1.32
C LYS A 12 -4.79 -9.03 1.21
N SER A 13 -4.21 -7.97 1.77
CA SER A 13 -2.75 -7.84 1.83
C SER A 13 -2.10 -8.93 2.71
N GLN A 14 -2.79 -9.41 3.75
CA GLN A 14 -2.32 -10.50 4.59
C GLN A 14 -2.35 -11.84 3.84
N GLU A 15 -3.41 -12.11 3.07
CA GLU A 15 -3.49 -13.30 2.18
C GLU A 15 -2.32 -13.33 1.19
N ILE A 16 -2.01 -12.19 0.54
CA ILE A 16 -0.85 -12.06 -0.35
C ILE A 16 0.46 -12.35 0.39
N TYR A 17 0.63 -11.81 1.60
CA TYR A 17 1.82 -12.07 2.42
C TYR A 17 1.98 -13.56 2.74
N ASP A 18 0.90 -14.24 3.13
CA ASP A 18 0.95 -15.65 3.51
C ASP A 18 1.39 -16.52 2.32
N ILE A 19 0.89 -16.22 1.12
CA ILE A 19 1.28 -16.90 -0.12
C ILE A 19 2.75 -16.59 -0.48
N LEU A 20 3.16 -15.32 -0.40
CA LEU A 20 4.54 -14.91 -0.62
C LEU A 20 5.49 -15.62 0.35
N LYS A 21 5.08 -15.80 1.62
CA LYS A 21 5.89 -16.47 2.62
C LYS A 21 6.13 -17.93 2.24
N ILE A 22 5.09 -18.65 1.83
CA ILE A 22 5.20 -20.04 1.34
C ILE A 22 6.16 -20.11 0.14
N ILE A 23 5.99 -19.25 -0.87
CA ILE A 23 6.85 -19.26 -2.07
C ILE A 23 8.30 -18.94 -1.70
N THR A 24 8.51 -17.91 -0.89
CA THR A 24 9.86 -17.44 -0.54
C THR A 24 10.60 -18.39 0.38
N ASP A 25 9.92 -19.27 1.12
CA ASP A 25 10.54 -20.31 1.94
C ASP A 25 11.08 -21.48 1.10
N LEU A 26 10.69 -21.60 -0.17
CA LEU A 26 11.26 -22.56 -1.12
C LEU A 26 12.53 -22.04 -1.81
N ILE A 27 12.87 -20.75 -1.64
CA ILE A 27 14.04 -20.15 -2.30
C ILE A 27 15.35 -20.64 -1.64
N PRO A 28 16.31 -21.20 -2.42
CA PRO A 28 17.58 -21.70 -1.89
C PRO A 28 18.42 -20.62 -1.21
N GLU A 29 18.96 -20.91 -0.03
CA GLU A 29 19.75 -19.95 0.78
C GLU A 29 21.07 -19.53 0.13
N ASP A 30 21.67 -20.38 -0.71
CA ASP A 30 22.92 -20.14 -1.40
C ASP A 30 22.76 -19.36 -2.72
N ASN A 31 21.53 -19.25 -3.25
CA ASN A 31 21.23 -18.49 -4.45
C ASN A 31 21.02 -17.00 -4.14
N LYS A 32 22.11 -16.23 -4.12
CA LYS A 32 22.10 -14.79 -3.79
C LYS A 32 21.11 -13.96 -4.62
N PRO A 33 21.02 -14.09 -5.96
CA PRO A 33 20.02 -13.35 -6.74
C PRO A 33 18.57 -13.63 -6.33
N LEU A 34 18.24 -14.89 -6.05
CA LEU A 34 16.90 -15.24 -5.57
C LEU A 34 16.66 -14.75 -4.13
N GLN A 35 17.67 -14.78 -3.26
CA GLN A 35 17.56 -14.19 -1.92
C GLN A 35 17.32 -12.67 -1.97
N PHE A 36 17.95 -11.96 -2.90
CA PHE A 36 17.67 -10.54 -3.12
C PHE A 36 16.24 -10.32 -3.61
N THR A 37 15.78 -11.16 -4.54
CA THR A 37 14.38 -11.14 -5.03
C THR A 37 13.39 -11.40 -3.88
N LYS A 38 13.68 -12.36 -3.00
CA LYS A 38 12.90 -12.64 -1.77
C LYS A 38 12.78 -11.42 -0.88
N LEU A 39 13.90 -10.73 -0.61
CA LEU A 39 13.89 -9.53 0.23
C LEU A 39 12.99 -8.45 -0.37
N HIS A 40 13.05 -8.23 -1.69
CA HIS A 40 12.17 -7.27 -2.36
C HIS A 40 10.69 -7.63 -2.31
N MET A 41 10.35 -8.92 -2.39
CA MET A 41 8.96 -9.37 -2.25
C MET A 41 8.44 -9.06 -0.85
N LEU A 42 9.22 -9.42 0.18
CA LEU A 42 8.83 -9.21 1.57
C LEU A 42 8.77 -7.71 1.93
N GLU A 43 9.76 -6.93 1.51
CA GLU A 43 9.77 -5.48 1.71
C GLU A 43 8.53 -4.81 1.10
N ASN A 44 8.16 -5.19 -0.13
CA ASN A 44 6.99 -4.62 -0.79
C ASN A 44 5.68 -4.92 -0.06
N ILE A 45 5.47 -6.17 0.37
CA ILE A 45 4.21 -6.51 1.06
C ILE A 45 4.14 -5.91 2.46
N TYR A 46 5.25 -5.86 3.20
CA TYR A 46 5.29 -5.15 4.48
C TYR A 46 5.05 -3.65 4.31
N THR A 47 5.61 -3.05 3.26
CA THR A 47 5.37 -1.64 2.94
C THR A 47 3.90 -1.38 2.63
N ILE A 48 3.24 -2.24 1.83
CA ILE A 48 1.80 -2.13 1.58
C ILE A 48 1.01 -2.13 2.89
N GLN A 49 1.26 -3.11 3.77
CA GLN A 49 0.55 -3.23 5.04
C GLN A 49 0.78 -2.01 5.96
N ALA A 50 2.03 -1.56 6.08
CA ALA A 50 2.37 -0.39 6.89
C ALA A 50 1.70 0.88 6.38
N LYS A 51 1.64 1.06 5.05
CA LYS A 51 1.05 2.25 4.42
C LYS A 51 -0.47 2.25 4.46
N ILE A 52 -1.12 1.08 4.44
CA ILE A 52 -2.56 0.97 4.73
C ILE A 52 -2.83 1.48 6.15
N VAL A 53 -2.10 0.96 7.15
CA VAL A 53 -2.27 1.38 8.55
C VAL A 53 -1.97 2.87 8.72
N GLY A 54 -0.90 3.38 8.11
CA GLY A 54 -0.54 4.80 8.18
C GLY A 54 -1.61 5.73 7.61
N ALA A 55 -2.17 5.39 6.44
CA ALA A 55 -3.26 6.17 5.83
C ALA A 55 -4.55 6.12 6.65
N GLU A 56 -4.83 4.99 7.28
CA GLU A 56 -6.01 4.80 8.12
C GLU A 56 -5.92 5.53 9.47
N SER A 57 -4.70 5.87 9.92
CA SER A 57 -4.44 6.52 11.22
C SER A 57 -4.45 8.05 11.13
N VAL A 58 -4.82 8.62 9.99
CA VAL A 58 -4.87 10.08 9.77
C VAL A 58 -6.13 10.44 9.01
N ASN A 59 -6.58 11.69 9.14
CA ASN A 59 -7.71 12.21 8.36
C ASN A 59 -7.27 12.97 7.10
N LEU A 60 -5.97 13.29 6.98
CA LEU A 60 -5.37 14.09 5.92
C LEU A 60 -5.33 13.38 4.56
N TRP A 61 -6.07 13.92 3.59
CA TRP A 61 -6.16 13.49 2.20
C TRP A 61 -4.80 13.41 1.52
N ASP A 62 -3.97 14.44 1.66
CA ASP A 62 -2.64 14.53 1.05
C ASP A 62 -1.75 13.37 1.52
N LEU A 63 -1.67 13.13 2.84
CA LEU A 63 -0.97 11.99 3.40
C LEU A 63 -1.59 10.65 3.00
N LYS A 64 -2.93 10.54 2.97
CA LYS A 64 -3.60 9.31 2.50
C LYS A 64 -3.25 9.00 1.05
N MET A 65 -3.23 10.02 0.18
CA MET A 65 -2.87 9.88 -1.23
C MET A 65 -1.39 9.54 -1.43
N GLU A 66 -0.49 10.11 -0.63
CA GLU A 66 0.93 9.72 -0.63
C GLU A 66 1.08 8.21 -0.29
N ASN A 67 0.46 7.76 0.80
CA ASN A 67 0.46 6.36 1.20
C ASN A 67 -0.13 5.46 0.10
N ALA A 68 -1.24 5.88 -0.53
CA ALA A 68 -1.86 5.16 -1.64
C ALA A 68 -0.93 5.05 -2.86
N ALA A 69 -0.15 6.09 -3.17
CA ALA A 69 0.83 6.06 -4.25
C ALA A 69 1.95 5.03 -3.98
N ILE A 70 2.44 4.96 -2.74
CA ILE A 70 3.46 3.98 -2.32
C ILE A 70 2.89 2.56 -2.40
N ILE A 71 1.68 2.32 -1.90
CA ILE A 71 0.98 1.02 -2.00
C ILE A 71 0.91 0.56 -3.46
N ARG A 72 0.49 1.46 -4.36
CA ARG A 72 0.40 1.16 -5.80
C ARG A 72 1.76 0.85 -6.43
N LYS A 73 2.82 1.57 -6.03
CA LYS A 73 4.20 1.30 -6.46
C LYS A 73 4.61 -0.11 -6.04
N CYS A 74 4.42 -0.47 -4.77
CA CYS A 74 4.76 -1.78 -4.24
C CYS A 74 3.95 -2.91 -4.88
N GLY A 75 2.64 -2.72 -5.09
CA GLY A 75 1.80 -3.69 -5.80
C GLY A 75 2.26 -3.94 -7.24
N ARG A 76 2.69 -2.88 -7.96
CA ARG A 76 3.26 -3.02 -9.31
C ARG A 76 4.59 -3.75 -9.30
N GLU A 77 5.45 -3.51 -8.30
CA GLU A 77 6.70 -4.26 -8.16
C GLU A 77 6.45 -5.74 -7.89
N LEU A 78 5.52 -6.07 -6.98
CA LEU A 78 5.12 -7.46 -6.75
C LEU A 78 4.62 -8.15 -8.03
N MET A 79 3.91 -7.45 -8.91
CA MET A 79 3.45 -8.01 -10.19
C MET A 79 4.59 -8.40 -11.14
N VAL A 80 5.72 -7.68 -11.11
CA VAL A 80 6.84 -7.89 -12.05
C VAL A 80 7.95 -8.78 -11.51
N LEU A 81 8.05 -8.96 -10.18
CA LEU A 81 9.09 -9.82 -9.56
C LEU A 81 9.00 -11.30 -9.97
N TYR A 82 7.86 -11.74 -10.53
CA TYR A 82 7.75 -13.02 -11.24
C TYR A 82 8.86 -13.22 -12.28
N HIS A 83 9.20 -12.17 -13.05
CA HIS A 83 10.21 -12.25 -14.09
C HIS A 83 11.62 -12.40 -13.51
N SER A 84 11.90 -11.80 -12.35
CA SER A 84 13.17 -11.98 -11.63
C SER A 84 13.33 -13.42 -11.15
N LEU A 85 12.26 -14.04 -10.62
CA LEU A 85 12.27 -15.46 -10.26
C LEU A 85 12.59 -16.35 -11.47
N GLN A 86 11.93 -16.11 -12.60
CA GLN A 86 12.18 -16.87 -13.83
C GLN A 86 13.61 -16.67 -14.36
N MET A 87 14.08 -15.41 -14.39
CA MET A 87 15.42 -15.06 -14.86
C MET A 87 16.52 -15.76 -14.06
N HIS A 88 16.31 -15.92 -12.75
CA HIS A 88 17.27 -16.55 -11.86
C HIS A 88 17.02 -18.06 -11.65
N GLY A 89 16.18 -18.67 -12.49
CA GLY A 89 16.03 -20.13 -12.56
C GLY A 89 15.31 -20.76 -11.39
N PHE A 90 14.41 -20.05 -10.71
CA PHE A 90 13.61 -20.61 -9.63
C PHE A 90 12.59 -21.63 -10.18
N GLU A 91 12.67 -22.88 -9.72
CA GLU A 91 11.88 -24.00 -10.26
C GLU A 91 10.38 -23.78 -10.03
N GLU A 92 10.05 -23.18 -8.89
CA GLU A 92 8.70 -22.95 -8.38
C GLU A 92 8.12 -21.59 -8.82
N ALA A 93 8.77 -20.89 -9.75
CA ALA A 93 8.34 -19.56 -10.20
C ALA A 93 6.88 -19.52 -10.68
N ASN A 94 6.36 -20.61 -11.24
CA ASN A 94 4.96 -20.69 -11.68
C ASN A 94 3.93 -20.54 -10.55
N TYR A 95 4.25 -20.93 -9.31
CA TYR A 95 3.33 -20.74 -8.17
C TYR A 95 3.09 -19.26 -7.86
N TYR A 96 4.02 -18.38 -8.27
CA TYR A 96 3.87 -16.94 -8.12
C TYR A 96 2.75 -16.35 -8.99
N LYS A 97 2.19 -17.11 -9.95
CA LYS A 97 0.99 -16.68 -10.68
C LYS A 97 -0.22 -16.48 -9.74
N ILE A 98 -0.30 -17.27 -8.67
CA ILE A 98 -1.34 -17.11 -7.63
C ILE A 98 -1.21 -15.72 -7.00
N VAL A 99 0.00 -15.30 -6.63
CA VAL A 99 0.25 -13.95 -6.09
C VAL A 99 -0.24 -12.85 -7.04
N ARG A 100 -0.08 -13.04 -8.35
CA ARG A 100 -0.54 -12.05 -9.34
C ARG A 100 -2.07 -11.94 -9.41
N GLU A 101 -2.78 -13.06 -9.29
CA GLU A 101 -4.24 -13.09 -9.24
C GLU A 101 -4.75 -12.38 -7.98
N GLU A 102 -4.12 -12.67 -6.84
CA GLU A 102 -4.41 -12.05 -5.55
C GLU A 102 -4.19 -10.53 -5.55
N ILE A 103 -3.15 -10.04 -6.25
CA ILE A 103 -2.89 -8.61 -6.41
C ILE A 103 -3.96 -7.93 -7.28
N GLU A 104 -4.51 -8.62 -8.28
CA GLU A 104 -5.62 -8.06 -9.08
C GLU A 104 -6.91 -7.92 -8.25
N GLU A 105 -7.19 -8.86 -7.36
CA GLU A 105 -8.28 -8.74 -6.40
C GLU A 105 -8.03 -7.63 -5.37
N PHE A 106 -6.81 -7.55 -4.84
CA PHE A 106 -6.37 -6.46 -3.98
C PHE A 106 -6.56 -5.09 -4.65
N ARG A 107 -6.26 -4.97 -5.96
CA ARG A 107 -6.42 -3.73 -6.73
C ARG A 107 -7.87 -3.24 -6.76
N VAL A 108 -8.85 -4.15 -6.80
CA VAL A 108 -10.28 -3.79 -6.75
C VAL A 108 -10.60 -3.17 -5.40
N LEU A 109 -10.21 -3.83 -4.30
CA LEU A 109 -10.41 -3.31 -2.93
C LEU A 109 -9.67 -1.99 -2.72
N PHE A 110 -8.45 -1.86 -3.24
CA PHE A 110 -7.64 -0.65 -3.13
C PHE A 110 -8.33 0.55 -3.78
N ARG A 111 -8.94 0.37 -4.95
CA ARG A 111 -9.68 1.44 -5.62
C ARG A 111 -10.87 1.89 -4.77
N ASP A 112 -11.63 0.94 -4.24
CA ASP A 112 -12.81 1.24 -3.44
C ASP A 112 -12.43 1.92 -2.12
N TRP A 113 -11.28 1.56 -1.55
CA TRP A 113 -10.68 2.22 -0.40
C TRP A 113 -10.29 3.68 -0.68
N VAL A 114 -9.60 3.97 -1.79
CA VAL A 114 -9.23 5.36 -2.15
C VAL A 114 -10.46 6.26 -2.34
N LEU A 115 -11.58 5.70 -2.82
CA LEU A 115 -12.84 6.46 -2.97
C LEU A 115 -13.44 6.92 -1.64
N THR A 116 -12.99 6.37 -0.50
CA THR A 116 -13.45 6.79 0.83
C THR A 116 -12.76 8.04 1.35
N PHE A 117 -11.69 8.51 0.70
CA PHE A 117 -10.93 9.66 1.18
C PHE A 117 -11.74 10.95 1.03
N ASN A 118 -11.68 11.81 2.06
CA ASN A 118 -12.37 13.09 2.05
C ASN A 118 -11.46 14.20 1.51
N SER A 119 -11.73 14.66 0.29
CA SER A 119 -10.92 15.70 -0.37
C SER A 119 -10.97 17.08 0.27
N LYS A 120 -11.81 17.27 1.30
CA LYS A 120 -11.85 18.50 2.10
C LYS A 120 -10.90 18.48 3.29
N HIS A 121 -10.47 17.31 3.75
CA HIS A 121 -9.57 17.18 4.90
C HIS A 121 -8.14 17.13 4.39
N PHE A 122 -7.56 18.26 3.97
CA PHE A 122 -6.22 18.28 3.40
C PHE A 122 -5.37 19.41 3.99
N ILE A 123 -4.06 19.24 3.95
CA ILE A 123 -3.10 20.34 4.02
C ILE A 123 -2.51 20.52 2.62
N VAL A 124 -2.23 21.76 2.22
CA VAL A 124 -1.63 22.03 0.91
C VAL A 124 -0.26 21.35 0.83
N ASP A 125 -0.14 20.44 -0.11
CA ASP A 125 1.12 19.83 -0.52
C ASP A 125 1.87 20.82 -1.42
N GLU A 126 2.94 21.40 -0.88
CA GLU A 126 3.81 22.35 -1.60
C GLU A 126 4.58 21.68 -2.76
N TRP A 127 4.69 20.35 -2.78
CA TRP A 127 5.27 19.60 -3.91
C TRP A 127 4.27 19.42 -5.06
N GLY A 128 2.97 19.63 -4.79
CA GLY A 128 1.90 19.63 -5.78
C GLY A 128 1.51 18.24 -6.30
N LEU A 129 1.90 17.16 -5.63
CA LEU A 129 1.64 15.79 -6.07
C LEU A 129 0.32 15.24 -5.52
N PHE A 130 -0.06 15.64 -4.30
CA PHE A 130 -1.18 15.03 -3.57
C PHE A 130 -2.27 16.03 -3.15
N ASN A 131 -2.24 17.25 -3.70
CA ASN A 131 -3.32 18.21 -3.56
C ASN A 131 -4.64 17.66 -4.14
N PRO A 132 -5.80 17.95 -3.52
CA PRO A 132 -7.10 17.67 -4.11
C PRO A 132 -7.27 18.29 -5.50
N PRO A 133 -8.13 17.73 -6.36
CA PRO A 133 -8.39 18.29 -7.69
C PRO A 133 -8.81 19.76 -7.63
N GLY A 134 -8.06 20.63 -8.32
CA GLY A 134 -8.33 22.07 -8.38
C GLY A 134 -7.60 22.91 -7.33
N ILE A 135 -6.83 22.29 -6.43
CA ILE A 135 -5.97 22.98 -5.47
C ILE A 135 -4.55 23.07 -6.03
N SER A 136 -4.00 24.28 -6.14
CA SER A 136 -2.62 24.52 -6.54
C SER A 136 -1.67 24.45 -5.34
N GLN A 137 -0.39 24.20 -5.60
CA GLN A 137 0.65 24.14 -4.57
C GLN A 137 0.91 25.48 -3.85
N ASP A 138 0.43 26.59 -4.40
CA ASP A 138 0.48 27.93 -3.81
C ASP A 138 -0.87 28.38 -3.24
N TYR A 139 -1.83 27.46 -3.12
CA TYR A 139 -3.11 27.74 -2.49
C TYR A 139 -2.92 28.14 -1.03
N VAL A 140 -3.46 29.30 -0.66
CA VAL A 140 -3.46 29.76 0.73
C VAL A 140 -4.73 29.24 1.41
N GLN A 141 -4.58 28.21 2.24
CA GLN A 141 -5.68 27.66 3.03
C GLN A 141 -6.23 28.68 4.02
N ARG A 142 -7.54 28.68 4.18
CA ARG A 142 -8.22 29.46 5.21
C ARG A 142 -8.33 28.66 6.50
N ASP A 143 -8.37 29.36 7.63
CA ASP A 143 -8.49 28.73 8.95
C ASP A 143 -9.73 27.83 9.05
N ASP A 144 -10.86 28.21 8.43
CA ASP A 144 -12.10 27.43 8.46
C ASP A 144 -12.00 26.08 7.73
N GLU A 145 -11.02 25.90 6.85
CA GLU A 145 -10.77 24.64 6.13
C GLU A 145 -9.99 23.64 6.99
N LEU A 146 -9.43 24.10 8.12
CA LEU A 146 -8.62 23.29 9.05
C LEU A 146 -9.40 22.84 10.29
N ASN A 147 -10.67 23.22 10.42
CA ASN A 147 -11.51 22.89 11.58
C ASN A 147 -11.57 21.38 11.88
N PHE A 148 -11.38 20.50 10.87
CA PHE A 148 -11.34 19.04 11.05
C PHE A 148 -10.14 18.54 11.87
N LEU A 149 -9.10 19.37 12.09
CA LEU A 149 -7.97 19.04 12.94
C LEU A 149 -8.29 19.17 14.43
N ASP A 150 -9.29 19.99 14.76
CA ASP A 150 -9.76 20.21 16.13
C ASP A 150 -10.90 19.25 16.52
N GLU A 151 -11.44 18.51 15.54
CA GLU A 151 -12.32 17.38 15.80
C GLU A 151 -11.47 16.30 16.47
N GLU A 152 -11.48 16.24 17.82
CA GLU A 152 -10.87 15.13 18.56
C GLU A 152 -11.40 13.83 17.96
N ASP A 153 -10.49 12.95 17.53
CA ASP A 153 -10.84 11.59 17.16
C ASP A 153 -11.46 10.93 18.42
N ASP A 154 -12.79 10.95 18.52
CA ASP A 154 -13.63 10.27 19.53
C ASP A 154 -13.49 8.73 19.46
N ASP A 155 -12.40 8.21 18.91
CA ASP A 155 -12.06 6.80 18.87
C ASP A 155 -11.26 6.44 20.14
N GLU A 156 -11.99 6.12 21.22
CA GLU A 156 -11.47 5.45 22.41
C GLU A 156 -10.58 4.25 22.01
N PHE A 157 -9.32 4.25 22.47
CA PHE A 157 -8.28 3.24 22.22
C PHE A 157 -8.63 1.81 22.68
#